data_AF-A0A0S2SIP0-F1
#
_entry.id   AF-A0A0S2SIP0-F1
#
_cell.length_a   1.000
_cell.length_b   1.000
_cell.length_c   1.000
_cell.angle_alpha   90.00
_cell.angle_beta   90.00
_cell.angle_gamma   90.00
#
_symmetry.space_group_name_H-M   'P 1'
#
loop_
_entity.id
_entity.type
_entity.pdbx_description
1 polymer ?
#
loop_
_entity_poly.entity_id
_entity_poly.type
_entity_poly.pdbx_seq_one_letter_code
_entity_poly.pdbx_strand_id
1 'polypeptide(L)'
;MLLMILLLAGCAAKGETPAQKRSYVQQMRQEALSEFYREKPELRREVSAAQGYALFSSFNNNLLLVSAGSGFGVVRDNRTGKDTYMRMAMAGVGLGFGIKDFRALILFQDRVALQRFLESGWEAGGQADVAARSDDKGAAIISEAASADLKGVRVYQMTKHGIALQATAQGYKYWLDDELNGRAPASVRSAGQ
;
A
#
# COMPACT_ATOMS: atom_id res chain seq x y z
N MET A 1 33.12 -24.98 -3.93
CA MET A 1 32.28 -24.26 -2.96
C MET A 1 31.05 -23.79 -3.71
N LEU A 2 29.96 -24.55 -3.57
CA LEU A 2 28.73 -24.44 -4.35
C LEU A 2 28.04 -23.11 -4.01
N LEU A 3 28.01 -22.17 -4.95
CA LEU A 3 27.40 -20.86 -4.76
C LEU A 3 25.88 -21.03 -4.72
N MET A 4 25.38 -21.10 -3.49
CA MET A 4 23.99 -21.22 -3.10
C MET A 4 23.23 -20.00 -3.64
N ILE A 5 22.57 -20.16 -4.78
CA ILE A 5 21.62 -19.19 -5.34
C ILE A 5 20.47 -19.11 -4.32
N LEU A 6 20.54 -18.13 -3.43
CA LEU A 6 19.41 -17.73 -2.60
C LEU A 6 18.31 -17.24 -3.56
N LEU A 7 17.37 -18.13 -3.86
CA LEU A 7 16.05 -17.78 -4.31
C LEU A 7 15.49 -16.77 -3.31
N LEU A 8 15.50 -15.49 -3.67
CA LEU A 8 14.58 -14.52 -3.09
C LEU A 8 13.17 -14.95 -3.50
N ALA A 9 12.63 -15.96 -2.82
CA ALA A 9 11.21 -16.16 -2.68
C ALA A 9 10.69 -14.95 -1.89
N GLY A 10 10.55 -13.83 -2.61
CA GLY A 10 9.90 -12.64 -2.10
C GLY A 10 8.56 -13.09 -1.54
N CYS A 11 8.36 -12.88 -0.24
CA CYS A 11 7.08 -13.13 0.41
C CYS A 11 6.01 -12.46 -0.48
N ALA A 12 5.22 -13.28 -1.14
CA ALA A 12 4.11 -12.90 -1.98
C ALA A 12 2.83 -13.21 -1.20
N ALA A 13 1.71 -12.61 -1.61
CA ALA A 13 0.39 -12.93 -1.07
C ALA A 13 0.21 -14.46 -0.93
N LYS A 14 -0.42 -14.92 0.16
CA LYS A 14 -0.55 -16.35 0.45
C LYS A 14 -1.36 -17.05 -0.67
N GLY A 15 -0.85 -18.17 -1.17
CA GLY A 15 -1.50 -18.97 -2.23
C GLY A 15 -0.48 -19.55 -3.21
N GLU A 16 -0.82 -20.69 -3.82
CA GLU A 16 0.06 -21.42 -4.74
C GLU A 16 -0.13 -20.97 -6.19
N THR A 17 -1.31 -20.46 -6.54
CA THR A 17 -1.63 -19.97 -7.89
C THR A 17 -1.96 -18.47 -7.86
N PRO A 18 -1.80 -17.75 -8.99
CA PRO A 18 -2.20 -16.34 -9.08
C PRO A 18 -3.67 -16.12 -8.68
N ALA A 19 -4.56 -17.05 -9.03
CA ALA A 19 -5.97 -16.99 -8.65
C ALA A 19 -6.17 -17.05 -7.13
N GLN A 20 -5.50 -17.99 -6.45
CA GLN A 20 -5.55 -18.10 -4.99
C GLN A 20 -4.95 -16.86 -4.30
N LYS A 21 -3.81 -16.37 -4.79
CA LYS A 21 -3.19 -15.13 -4.29
C LYS A 21 -4.12 -13.93 -4.45
N ARG A 22 -4.76 -13.77 -5.61
CA ARG A 22 -5.78 -12.73 -5.85
C ARG A 22 -6.95 -12.84 -4.86
N SER A 23 -7.45 -14.05 -4.64
CA SER A 23 -8.52 -14.31 -3.65
C SER A 23 -8.09 -13.91 -2.24
N TYR A 24 -6.86 -14.23 -1.85
CA TYR A 24 -6.31 -13.84 -0.55
C TYR A 24 -6.20 -12.31 -0.40
N VAL A 25 -5.74 -11.59 -1.43
CA VAL A 25 -5.71 -10.13 -1.41
C VAL A 25 -7.12 -9.53 -1.35
N GLN A 26 -8.09 -10.10 -2.06
CA GLN A 26 -9.48 -9.65 -2.02
C GLN A 26 -10.14 -9.89 -0.65
N GLN A 27 -9.80 -10.98 0.04
CA GLN A 27 -10.24 -11.24 1.40
C GLN A 27 -9.61 -10.23 2.37
N MET A 28 -8.29 -10.03 2.29
CA MET A 28 -7.59 -9.00 3.09
C MET A 28 -8.23 -7.62 2.91
N ARG A 29 -8.58 -7.24 1.67
CA ARG A 29 -9.27 -5.98 1.39
C ARG A 29 -10.59 -5.85 2.16
N GLN A 30 -11.40 -6.91 2.18
CA GLN A 30 -12.70 -6.91 2.87
C GLN A 30 -12.53 -6.79 4.38
N GLU A 31 -11.60 -7.56 4.95
CA GLU A 31 -11.27 -7.53 6.38
C GLU A 31 -10.75 -6.15 6.80
N ALA A 32 -9.81 -5.57 6.03
CA ALA A 32 -9.27 -4.25 6.29
C ALA A 32 -10.34 -3.16 6.21
N LEU A 33 -11.20 -3.15 5.18
CA LEU A 33 -12.33 -2.20 5.12
C LEU A 33 -13.24 -2.35 6.33
N SER A 34 -13.56 -3.59 6.74
CA SER A 34 -14.40 -3.81 7.90
C SER A 34 -13.79 -3.24 9.19
N GLU A 35 -12.48 -3.33 9.36
CA GLU A 35 -11.78 -2.75 10.51
C GLU A 35 -11.75 -1.23 10.44
N PHE A 36 -11.38 -0.64 9.29
CA PHE A 36 -11.41 0.81 9.09
C PHE A 36 -12.82 1.38 9.35
N TYR A 37 -13.87 0.70 8.91
CA TYR A 37 -15.24 1.14 9.13
C TYR A 37 -15.76 0.93 10.54
N ARG A 38 -15.17 0.00 11.30
CA ARG A 38 -15.48 -0.18 12.71
C ARG A 38 -14.89 0.96 13.53
N GLU A 39 -13.65 1.34 13.21
CA GLU A 39 -12.94 2.42 13.87
C GLU A 39 -13.48 3.80 13.47
N LYS A 40 -13.77 4.00 12.17
CA LYS A 40 -14.20 5.27 11.60
C LYS A 40 -15.34 5.07 10.58
N PRO A 41 -16.61 4.98 11.02
CA PRO A 41 -17.75 4.65 10.17
C PRO A 41 -17.96 5.56 8.96
N GLU A 42 -17.59 6.84 9.04
CA GLU A 42 -17.69 7.81 7.95
C GLU A 42 -16.80 7.47 6.74
N LEU A 43 -15.77 6.65 6.92
CA LEU A 43 -14.94 6.14 5.82
C LEU A 43 -15.75 5.36 4.79
N ARG A 44 -16.91 4.79 5.16
CA ARG A 44 -17.82 4.15 4.20
C ARG A 44 -18.21 5.12 3.09
N ARG A 45 -18.60 6.35 3.48
CA ARG A 45 -18.97 7.39 2.52
C ARG A 45 -17.77 7.87 1.73
N GLU A 46 -16.64 8.10 2.39
CA GLU A 46 -15.43 8.59 1.72
C GLU A 46 -14.90 7.58 0.68
N VAL A 47 -14.87 6.30 1.01
CA VAL A 47 -14.49 5.23 0.07
C VAL A 47 -15.46 5.17 -1.11
N SER A 48 -16.77 5.31 -0.87
CA SER A 48 -17.77 5.30 -1.95
C SER A 48 -17.69 6.53 -2.87
N ALA A 49 -17.30 7.69 -2.32
CA ALA A 49 -17.22 8.96 -3.06
C ALA A 49 -15.89 9.13 -3.82
N ALA A 50 -14.85 8.38 -3.46
CA ALA A 50 -13.56 8.42 -4.13
C ALA A 50 -13.64 7.88 -5.57
N GLN A 51 -12.71 8.29 -6.44
CA GLN A 51 -12.58 7.73 -7.79
C GLN A 51 -12.04 6.29 -7.76
N GLY A 52 -11.27 5.98 -6.73
CA GLY A 52 -10.81 4.64 -6.38
C GLY A 52 -10.13 4.65 -5.02
N TYR A 53 -9.74 3.48 -4.54
CA TYR A 53 -8.98 3.35 -3.30
C TYR A 53 -7.96 2.22 -3.39
N ALA A 54 -6.88 2.33 -2.62
CA ALA A 54 -5.94 1.25 -2.42
C ALA A 54 -5.98 0.76 -0.98
N LEU A 55 -5.81 -0.54 -0.80
CA LEU A 55 -5.63 -1.17 0.51
C LEU A 55 -4.39 -2.03 0.50
N PHE A 56 -3.55 -1.81 1.52
CA PHE A 56 -2.27 -2.49 1.69
C PHE A 56 -2.15 -3.13 3.07
N SER A 57 -1.47 -4.27 3.13
CA SER A 57 -1.10 -4.96 4.37
C SER A 57 0.34 -5.43 4.32
N SER A 58 1.04 -5.45 5.47
CA SER A 58 2.36 -6.08 5.57
C SER A 58 2.25 -7.61 5.63
N PHE A 59 3.37 -8.29 5.33
CA PHE A 59 3.49 -9.73 5.60
C PHE A 59 3.67 -9.97 7.10
N ASN A 60 2.79 -10.81 7.67
CA ASN A 60 2.83 -11.20 9.08
C ASN A 60 3.91 -12.27 9.30
N ASN A 61 5.15 -11.82 9.29
CA ASN A 61 6.32 -12.57 9.69
C ASN A 61 6.82 -11.83 10.93
N ASN A 62 7.16 -12.57 12.00
CA ASN A 62 7.59 -12.09 13.32
C ASN A 62 8.94 -11.32 13.28
N LEU A 63 9.05 -10.32 12.39
CA LEU A 63 10.23 -9.56 12.03
C LEU A 63 10.41 -8.42 13.04
N LEU A 64 10.61 -8.78 14.31
CA LEU A 64 10.70 -7.85 15.43
C LEU A 64 11.94 -6.92 15.39
N LEU A 65 12.84 -7.06 14.39
CA LEU A 65 14.16 -6.42 14.36
C LEU A 65 14.57 -5.77 13.03
N VAL A 66 13.71 -5.67 12.01
CA VAL A 66 14.15 -5.25 10.67
C VAL A 66 13.66 -3.83 10.36
N SER A 67 14.58 -2.95 9.98
CA SER A 67 14.35 -1.57 9.54
C SER A 67 13.64 -1.46 8.17
N ALA A 68 13.24 -2.60 7.60
CA ALA A 68 12.56 -2.70 6.32
C ALA A 68 11.48 -3.79 6.37
N GLY A 69 10.38 -3.55 5.66
CA GLY A 69 9.23 -4.44 5.55
C GLY A 69 8.76 -4.54 4.11
N SER A 70 8.00 -5.59 3.81
CA SER A 70 7.30 -5.74 2.54
C SER A 70 5.83 -6.07 2.77
N GLY A 71 5.03 -5.86 1.73
CA GLY A 71 3.59 -6.08 1.78
C GLY A 71 2.98 -6.23 0.40
N PHE A 72 1.67 -6.36 0.41
CA PHE A 72 0.84 -6.56 -0.77
C PHE A 72 -0.45 -5.75 -0.62
N GLY A 73 -1.12 -5.50 -1.74
CA GLY A 73 -2.35 -4.74 -1.74
C GLY A 73 -3.10 -4.80 -3.04
N VAL A 74 -4.18 -4.03 -3.07
CA VAL A 74 -5.06 -3.91 -4.24
C VAL A 74 -5.55 -2.49 -4.37
N VAL A 75 -5.59 -2.00 -5.60
CA VAL A 75 -6.26 -0.77 -6.00
C VAL A 75 -7.57 -1.14 -6.66
N ARG A 76 -8.67 -0.58 -6.15
CA ARG A 76 -10.02 -0.72 -6.70
C ARG A 76 -10.38 0.57 -7.44
N ASP A 77 -10.69 0.46 -8.74
CA ASP A 77 -11.33 1.56 -9.48
C ASP A 77 -12.85 1.51 -9.26
N ASN A 78 -13.38 2.48 -8.52
CA ASN A 78 -14.79 2.52 -8.14
C ASN A 78 -15.73 2.64 -9.33
N ARG A 79 -15.27 3.19 -10.46
CA ARG A 79 -16.09 3.31 -11.67
C ARG A 79 -16.19 2.00 -12.45
N THR A 80 -15.08 1.29 -12.61
CA THR A 80 -15.02 0.17 -13.57
C THR A 80 -15.25 -1.19 -12.96
N GLY A 81 -15.18 -1.35 -11.64
CA GLY A 81 -15.19 -2.71 -11.08
C GLY A 81 -13.79 -3.33 -10.93
N LYS A 82 -12.77 -2.74 -11.56
CA LYS A 82 -11.47 -3.38 -11.72
C LYS A 82 -10.61 -3.31 -10.45
N ASP A 83 -10.02 -4.45 -10.14
CA ASP A 83 -8.93 -4.59 -9.17
C ASP A 83 -7.58 -4.66 -9.90
N THR A 84 -6.62 -3.89 -9.40
CA THR A 84 -5.21 -3.93 -9.80
C THR A 84 -4.36 -4.30 -8.60
N TYR A 85 -3.58 -5.36 -8.72
CA TYR A 85 -2.80 -5.91 -7.62
C TYR A 85 -1.44 -5.22 -7.49
N MET A 86 -1.04 -4.96 -6.26
CA MET A 86 0.14 -4.14 -5.94
C MET A 86 1.03 -4.83 -4.93
N ARG A 87 2.32 -4.50 -4.98
CA ARG A 87 3.32 -4.80 -3.97
C ARG A 87 3.75 -3.51 -3.29
N MET A 88 4.20 -3.65 -2.05
CA MET A 88 4.79 -2.54 -1.32
C MET A 88 6.07 -2.95 -0.59
N ALA A 89 6.96 -2.00 -0.41
CA ALA A 89 8.09 -2.07 0.50
C ALA A 89 8.09 -0.81 1.36
N MET A 90 8.58 -0.97 2.57
CA MET A 90 8.77 0.11 3.53
C MET A 90 10.17 0.02 4.09
N ALA A 91 10.84 1.14 4.28
CA ALA A 91 12.13 1.24 4.94
C ALA A 91 12.15 2.48 5.83
N GLY A 92 12.71 2.38 7.03
CA GLY A 92 12.77 3.48 7.99
C GLY A 92 13.85 3.26 9.05
N VAL A 93 14.25 4.35 9.71
CA VAL A 93 15.27 4.33 10.77
C VAL A 93 14.59 4.30 12.13
N GLY A 94 14.83 3.24 12.93
CA GLY A 94 14.34 3.14 14.31
C GLY A 94 14.47 1.73 14.89
N LEU A 95 14.89 1.61 16.16
CA LEU A 95 14.94 0.35 16.90
C LEU A 95 13.52 -0.10 17.28
N GLY A 96 13.14 -1.33 16.95
CA GLY A 96 11.91 -1.95 17.47
C GLY A 96 10.62 -1.66 16.68
N PHE A 97 10.70 -1.37 15.39
CA PHE A 97 9.54 -1.20 14.51
C PHE A 97 8.83 -2.55 14.22
N GLY A 98 8.33 -3.20 15.27
CA GLY A 98 7.48 -4.39 15.22
C GLY A 98 6.05 -4.07 14.77
N ILE A 99 5.88 -3.48 13.58
CA ILE A 99 4.56 -3.31 12.98
C ILE A 99 4.12 -4.67 12.44
N LYS A 100 3.59 -5.49 13.35
CA LYS A 100 3.08 -6.83 13.05
C LYS A 100 1.86 -6.78 12.13
N ASP A 101 1.09 -5.68 12.18
CA ASP A 101 -0.23 -5.56 11.57
C ASP A 101 -0.38 -4.21 10.85
N PHE A 102 0.51 -3.91 9.89
CA PHE A 102 0.40 -2.69 9.10
C PHE A 102 -0.82 -2.79 8.18
N ARG A 103 -1.69 -1.79 8.19
CA ARG A 103 -2.72 -1.60 7.16
C ARG A 103 -2.83 -0.15 6.75
N ALA A 104 -2.88 0.11 5.45
CA ALA A 104 -3.07 1.45 4.91
C ALA A 104 -4.21 1.48 3.89
N LEU A 105 -5.13 2.43 4.06
CA LEU A 105 -6.19 2.79 3.13
C LEU A 105 -5.84 4.12 2.47
N ILE A 106 -5.69 4.11 1.15
CA ILE A 106 -5.40 5.29 0.35
C ILE A 106 -6.64 5.61 -0.49
N LEU A 107 -7.18 6.82 -0.37
CA LEU A 107 -8.33 7.28 -1.15
C LEU A 107 -7.88 8.26 -2.23
N PHE A 108 -8.24 7.98 -3.48
CA PHE A 108 -7.96 8.86 -4.61
C PHE A 108 -9.21 9.69 -4.91
N GLN A 109 -9.16 10.99 -4.59
CA GLN A 109 -10.28 11.91 -4.71
C GLN A 109 -10.53 12.35 -6.16
N ASP A 110 -9.49 12.33 -7.00
CA ASP A 110 -9.60 12.62 -8.43
C ASP A 110 -9.01 11.50 -9.30
N ARG A 111 -9.34 11.55 -10.59
CA ARG A 111 -8.95 10.51 -11.56
C ARG A 111 -7.48 10.57 -11.90
N VAL A 112 -6.87 11.75 -11.92
CA VAL A 112 -5.46 11.95 -12.27
C VAL A 112 -4.58 11.28 -11.22
N ALA A 113 -4.91 11.46 -9.93
CA ALA A 113 -4.20 10.81 -8.82
C ALA A 113 -4.30 9.28 -8.89
N LEU A 114 -5.50 8.73 -9.17
CA LEU A 114 -5.68 7.29 -9.32
C LEU A 114 -4.87 6.73 -10.50
N GLN A 115 -4.93 7.37 -11.68
CA GLN A 115 -4.22 6.89 -12.86
C GLN A 115 -2.71 6.94 -12.64
N ARG A 116 -2.19 8.04 -12.09
CA ARG A 116 -0.76 8.16 -11.78
C ARG A 116 -0.29 7.04 -10.86
N PHE A 117 -1.05 6.73 -9.81
CA PHE A 117 -0.70 5.65 -8.89
C PHE A 117 -0.74 4.27 -9.58
N LEU A 118 -1.69 4.03 -10.49
CA LEU A 118 -1.78 2.78 -11.25
C LEU A 118 -0.65 2.62 -12.28
N GLU A 119 -0.17 3.72 -12.85
CA GLU A 119 0.88 3.73 -13.88
C GLU A 119 2.27 3.64 -13.27
N SER A 120 2.55 4.49 -12.27
CA SER A 120 3.89 4.71 -11.74
C SER A 120 4.07 4.20 -10.31
N GLY A 121 2.99 3.89 -9.61
CA GLY A 121 3.05 3.60 -8.18
C GLY A 121 3.49 4.82 -7.37
N TRP A 122 4.26 4.57 -6.31
CA TRP A 122 4.89 5.60 -5.50
C TRP A 122 6.31 5.19 -5.14
N GLU A 123 7.25 6.14 -5.21
CA GLU A 123 8.64 5.91 -4.84
C GLU A 123 8.99 6.56 -3.50
N ALA A 124 9.85 5.88 -2.74
CA ALA A 124 10.40 6.37 -1.48
C ALA A 124 11.37 7.53 -1.77
N GLY A 125 10.84 8.76 -1.77
CA GLY A 125 11.61 9.97 -2.05
C GLY A 125 10.72 11.21 -2.16
N GLY A 126 9.53 11.08 -2.77
CA GLY A 126 8.52 12.16 -2.81
C GLY A 126 7.78 12.38 -1.49
N GLN A 127 8.21 11.72 -0.41
CA GLN A 127 7.57 11.74 0.91
C GLN A 127 8.44 12.47 1.96
N ALA A 128 9.67 12.85 1.62
CA ALA A 128 10.65 13.40 2.57
C ALA A 128 10.24 14.79 3.12
N ASP A 129 9.52 15.59 2.34
CA ASP A 129 9.08 16.94 2.71
C ASP A 129 7.64 17.01 3.26
N VAL A 130 7.06 15.85 3.60
CA VAL A 130 5.64 15.77 3.94
C VAL A 130 5.40 16.06 5.41
N ALA A 131 5.05 17.31 5.72
CA ALA A 131 4.34 17.61 6.95
C ALA A 131 2.92 17.05 6.85
N ALA A 132 2.68 15.90 7.49
CA ALA A 132 1.34 15.34 7.65
C ALA A 132 0.56 16.21 8.65
N ARG A 133 -0.56 16.80 8.20
CA ARG A 133 -1.53 17.44 9.11
C ARG A 133 -2.65 16.44 9.38
N SER A 134 -2.99 16.25 10.64
CA SER A 134 -4.26 15.59 10.98
C SER A 134 -5.38 16.59 10.73
N ASP A 135 -6.39 16.19 9.96
CA ASP A 135 -7.70 16.85 10.03
C ASP A 135 -8.35 16.50 11.39
N ASP A 136 -9.39 17.24 11.79
CA ASP A 136 -10.19 17.02 13.01
C ASP A 136 -10.84 15.62 13.05
N LYS A 137 -10.75 14.89 11.93
CA LYS A 137 -11.28 13.53 11.73
C LYS A 137 -10.21 12.44 11.79
N GLY A 138 -9.00 12.73 12.26
CA GLY A 138 -7.92 11.74 12.39
C GLY A 138 -7.36 11.21 11.05
N ALA A 139 -7.67 11.88 9.94
CA ALA A 139 -7.11 11.58 8.63
C ALA A 139 -5.76 12.27 8.47
N ALA A 140 -4.75 11.56 7.95
CA ALA A 140 -3.55 12.24 7.46
C ALA A 140 -3.92 12.94 6.15
N ILE A 141 -4.13 14.26 6.22
CA ILE A 141 -4.07 15.10 5.04
C ILE A 141 -2.59 15.31 4.78
N ILE A 142 -2.08 14.55 3.83
CA ILE A 142 -0.81 14.84 3.20
C ILE A 142 -1.01 16.20 2.52
N SER A 143 -0.41 17.25 3.11
CA SER A 143 -0.67 18.63 2.72
C SER A 143 -0.38 18.84 1.24
N GLU A 144 -1.12 19.73 0.56
CA GLU A 144 -0.92 20.04 -0.88
C GLU A 144 0.48 20.56 -1.24
N ALA A 145 1.33 20.84 -0.24
CA ALA A 145 2.74 21.18 -0.39
C ALA A 145 3.66 19.94 -0.52
N ALA A 146 3.16 18.76 -0.18
CA ALA A 146 3.78 17.48 -0.46
C ALA A 146 3.62 17.17 -1.95
N SER A 147 4.74 17.05 -2.67
CA SER A 147 4.94 16.54 -4.03
C SER A 147 3.70 16.32 -4.90
N ALA A 148 3.73 16.77 -6.17
CA ALA A 148 2.61 16.67 -7.12
C ALA A 148 1.87 15.30 -7.15
N ASP A 149 2.54 14.21 -6.76
CA ASP A 149 2.05 12.82 -6.66
C ASP A 149 1.07 12.55 -5.51
N LEU A 150 0.90 13.49 -4.59
CA LEU A 150 0.07 13.34 -3.38
C LEU A 150 -1.17 14.26 -3.40
N LYS A 151 -1.26 15.17 -4.37
CA LYS A 151 -2.44 16.00 -4.60
C LYS A 151 -3.66 15.12 -4.88
N GLY A 152 -4.76 15.40 -4.19
CA GLY A 152 -6.01 14.64 -4.36
C GLY A 152 -6.01 13.28 -3.66
N VAL A 153 -5.04 12.99 -2.79
CA VAL A 153 -4.94 11.71 -2.08
C VAL A 153 -5.16 11.89 -0.58
N ARG A 154 -5.88 10.96 0.06
CA ARG A 154 -5.97 10.86 1.52
C ARG A 154 -5.46 9.51 1.97
N VAL A 155 -4.66 9.48 3.03
CA VAL A 155 -4.06 8.23 3.54
C VAL A 155 -4.50 8.03 4.98
N TYR A 156 -4.99 6.82 5.25
CA TYR A 156 -5.37 6.35 6.57
C TYR A 156 -4.53 5.15 6.91
N GLN A 157 -3.96 5.12 8.11
CA GLN A 157 -3.20 3.98 8.60
C GLN A 157 -3.84 3.43 9.87
N MET A 158 -4.04 2.12 9.89
CA MET A 158 -4.46 1.41 11.10
C MET A 158 -3.24 1.16 12.00
N THR A 159 -3.39 1.48 13.28
CA THR A 159 -2.38 1.19 14.31
C THR A 159 -3.00 0.39 15.45
N LYS A 160 -2.17 -0.09 16.39
CA LYS A 160 -2.65 -0.81 17.59
C LYS A 160 -3.59 0.04 18.46
N HIS A 161 -3.56 1.36 18.32
CA HIS A 161 -4.34 2.30 19.14
C HIS A 161 -5.46 2.98 18.34
N GLY A 162 -5.81 2.45 17.16
CA GLY A 162 -6.81 3.03 16.27
C GLY A 162 -6.19 3.61 14.99
N ILE A 163 -6.98 4.35 14.22
CA ILE A 163 -6.49 5.04 13.02
C ILE A 163 -5.66 6.24 13.47
N ALA A 164 -4.38 6.25 13.14
CA ALA A 164 -3.47 7.30 13.58
C ALA A 164 -2.70 7.95 12.43
N LEU A 165 -2.35 9.22 12.65
CA LEU A 165 -1.36 9.98 11.90
C LEU A 165 0.02 9.32 12.10
N GLN A 166 0.57 8.67 11.08
CA GLN A 166 2.01 8.45 11.04
C GLN A 166 2.66 9.55 10.20
N ALA A 167 3.10 10.61 10.89
CA ALA A 167 4.13 11.49 10.37
C ALA A 167 5.44 10.73 10.49
N THR A 168 5.89 10.09 9.42
CA THR A 168 7.05 9.21 9.54
C THR A 168 8.06 9.52 8.45
N ALA A 169 9.29 9.70 8.89
CA ALA A 169 10.51 9.58 8.08
C ALA A 169 10.70 8.14 7.55
N GLN A 170 9.61 7.47 7.16
CA GLN A 170 9.56 6.13 6.60
C GLN A 170 9.33 6.27 5.10
N GLY A 171 10.24 5.71 4.31
CA GLY A 171 10.08 5.62 2.88
C GLY A 171 9.18 4.44 2.53
N TYR A 172 8.05 4.70 1.88
CA TYR A 172 7.23 3.66 1.25
C TYR A 172 7.45 3.66 -0.26
N LYS A 173 7.57 2.46 -0.83
CA LYS A 173 7.52 2.22 -2.26
C LYS A 173 6.33 1.31 -2.59
N TYR A 174 5.56 1.67 -3.60
CA TYR A 174 4.41 0.91 -4.09
C TYR A 174 4.57 0.68 -5.59
N TRP A 175 4.32 -0.53 -6.05
CA TRP A 175 4.43 -0.87 -7.48
C TRP A 175 3.49 -2.01 -7.85
N LEU A 176 3.31 -2.21 -9.14
CA LEU A 176 2.41 -3.22 -9.68
C LEU A 176 2.93 -4.64 -9.42
N ASP A 177 2.02 -5.54 -9.07
CA ASP A 177 2.33 -6.97 -9.03
C ASP A 177 2.14 -7.58 -10.42
N ASP A 178 3.23 -7.80 -11.16
CA ASP A 178 3.14 -8.29 -12.55
C ASP A 178 2.48 -9.67 -12.62
N GLU A 179 2.81 -10.60 -11.72
CA GLU A 179 2.22 -11.95 -11.68
C GLU A 179 0.71 -11.87 -11.50
N LEU A 180 0.26 -11.13 -10.48
CA LEU A 180 -1.16 -11.01 -10.18
C LEU A 180 -1.92 -10.16 -11.19
N ASN A 181 -1.24 -9.36 -12.01
CA ASN A 181 -1.85 -8.61 -13.10
C ASN A 181 -1.71 -9.27 -14.47
N GLY A 182 -1.17 -10.50 -14.57
CA GLY A 182 -1.01 -11.22 -15.84
C GLY A 182 0.00 -10.56 -16.78
N ARG A 183 1.03 -9.93 -16.21
CA ARG A 183 2.05 -9.14 -16.89
C ARG A 183 3.40 -9.87 -16.84
N ALA A 184 4.22 -9.71 -17.88
CA ALA A 184 5.61 -10.17 -17.84
C ALA A 184 6.36 -9.46 -16.68
N PRO A 185 7.24 -10.16 -15.93
CA PRO A 185 7.96 -9.56 -14.82
C PRO A 185 8.79 -8.33 -15.25
N ALA A 186 8.85 -7.31 -14.40
CA ALA A 186 9.65 -6.10 -14.63
C ALA A 186 11.10 -6.38 -15.05
N SER A 187 11.74 -7.42 -14.50
CA SER A 187 13.12 -7.83 -14.84
C SER A 187 13.30 -8.30 -16.30
N VAL A 188 12.23 -8.79 -16.93
CA VAL A 188 12.24 -9.23 -18.33
C VAL A 188 12.04 -8.04 -19.28
N ARG A 189 11.36 -6.99 -18.83
CA ARG A 189 11.11 -5.78 -19.64
C ARG A 189 12.34 -4.89 -19.78
N SER A 190 13.23 -4.86 -18.79
CA SER A 190 14.45 -4.04 -18.83
C SER A 190 15.58 -4.63 -19.67
N ALA A 191 15.49 -5.91 -20.08
CA ALA A 191 16.50 -6.58 -20.90
C ALA A 191 16.28 -6.43 -22.42
N GLY A 192 15.23 -5.69 -22.82
CA GLY A 192 14.84 -5.48 -24.22
C GLY A 192 15.01 -4.04 -24.72
N GLN A 193 15.81 -3.21 -24.02
CA GLN A 193 16.22 -1.87 -24.46
C GLN A 193 17.73 -1.83 -24.65
#